data_AF-A0A1S2N476-F1
#
_entry.id   AF-A0A1S2N476-F1
#
_cell.length_a   1.000
_cell.length_b   1.000
_cell.length_c   1.000
_cell.angle_alpha   90.00
_cell.angle_beta   90.00
_cell.angle_gamma   90.00
#
_symmetry.space_group_name_H-M   'P 1'
#
loop_
_entity.id
_entity.type
_entity.pdbx_description
1 polymer ?
#
loop_
_entity_poly.entity_id
_entity_poly.type
_entity_poly.pdbx_seq_one_letter_code
_entity_poly.pdbx_strand_id
1 'polypeptide(L)'
;MDTVSAPRGANPFDDPAVELSARRTGMSFQRTRMSADRTLMSVIRTSLSLISFGFTIFQLFLKLAQAKVLEEGGGVARGFGVSLVLLGIAMLVCGIGFHVAFMRGLRKERREMAAEGLIHAQSAFPVSLTLIVALAMLLIGLFAIGDMVIGFGPVA
;
A
#
# COMPACT_ATOMS: atom_id res chain seq x y z
N MET A 1 50.48 -14.49 -10.63
CA MET A 1 49.61 -15.21 -9.67
C MET A 1 49.94 -14.56 -8.35
N ASP A 2 49.44 -13.33 -8.18
CA ASP A 2 50.03 -12.38 -7.25
C ASP A 2 49.08 -12.23 -6.08
N THR A 3 49.36 -13.01 -5.04
CA THR A 3 48.64 -12.98 -3.76
C THR A 3 49.06 -11.72 -3.01
N VAL A 4 48.40 -10.59 -3.30
CA VAL A 4 48.47 -9.38 -2.47
C VAL A 4 47.93 -9.74 -1.08
N SER A 5 48.86 -9.80 -0.13
CA SER A 5 48.58 -10.02 1.28
C SER A 5 47.93 -8.76 1.85
N ALA A 6 46.67 -8.87 2.28
CA ALA A 6 45.92 -7.76 2.85
C ALA A 6 46.49 -7.33 4.22
N PRO A 7 46.71 -6.03 4.47
CA PRO A 7 47.07 -5.54 5.79
C PRO A 7 45.87 -5.69 6.74
N ARG A 8 46.10 -6.38 7.87
CA ARG A 8 45.10 -6.53 8.95
C ARG A 8 44.79 -5.15 9.54
N GLY A 9 43.59 -4.63 9.26
CA GLY A 9 43.06 -3.41 9.89
C GLY A 9 42.42 -2.38 8.96
N ALA A 10 42.48 -2.56 7.63
CA ALA A 10 41.87 -1.61 6.70
C ALA A 10 40.34 -1.76 6.67
N ASN A 11 39.62 -0.65 6.84
CA ASN A 11 38.17 -0.64 6.63
C ASN A 11 37.92 -0.99 5.15
N PRO A 12 37.01 -1.92 4.84
CA PRO A 12 36.69 -2.28 3.45
C PRO A 12 36.28 -1.08 2.57
N PHE A 13 35.90 0.03 3.21
CA PHE A 13 35.48 1.28 2.60
C PHE A 13 36.61 2.22 2.17
N ASP A 14 37.87 1.94 2.51
CA ASP A 14 39.02 2.75 2.07
C ASP A 14 39.38 2.49 0.59
N ASP A 15 38.86 1.42 -0.01
CA ASP A 15 38.96 1.16 -1.45
C ASP A 15 37.88 1.96 -2.21
N PRO A 16 38.25 2.93 -3.07
CA PRO A 16 37.31 3.73 -3.85
C PRO A 16 36.35 2.87 -4.69
N ALA A 17 36.78 1.70 -5.16
CA ALA A 17 35.94 0.80 -5.93
C ALA A 17 34.83 0.17 -5.08
N VAL A 18 35.13 -0.15 -3.82
CA VAL A 18 34.15 -0.68 -2.86
C VAL A 18 33.15 0.40 -2.46
N GLU A 19 33.61 1.62 -2.20
CA GLU A 19 32.73 2.75 -1.87
C GLU A 19 31.76 3.10 -3.02
N LEU A 20 32.27 3.19 -4.26
CA LEU A 20 31.45 3.47 -5.44
C LEU A 20 30.42 2.35 -5.67
N SER A 21 30.79 1.09 -5.44
CA SER A 21 29.90 -0.06 -5.54
C SER A 21 28.79 0.00 -4.48
N ALA A 22 29.13 0.31 -3.23
CA ALA A 22 28.15 0.49 -2.14
C ALA A 22 27.16 1.63 -2.43
N ARG A 23 27.64 2.78 -2.93
CA ARG A 23 26.80 3.91 -3.35
C ARG A 23 25.85 3.55 -4.50
N ARG A 24 26.33 2.79 -5.50
CA ARG A 24 25.52 2.31 -6.63
C ARG A 24 24.41 1.38 -6.17
N THR A 25 24.72 0.46 -5.26
CA THR A 25 23.74 -0.46 -4.66
C THR A 25 22.69 0.32 -3.87
N GLY A 26 23.09 1.27 -3.03
CA GLY A 26 22.17 2.16 -2.31
C GLY A 26 21.21 2.91 -3.23
N MET A 27 21.71 3.47 -4.34
CA MET A 27 20.87 4.12 -5.35
C MET A 27 19.89 3.16 -6.03
N SER A 28 20.29 1.91 -6.29
CA SER A 28 19.40 0.90 -6.88
C SER A 28 18.22 0.56 -5.96
N PHE A 29 18.47 0.40 -4.65
CA PHE A 29 17.42 0.20 -3.65
C PHE A 29 16.44 1.38 -3.60
N GLN A 30 16.93 2.62 -3.67
CA GLN A 30 16.08 3.80 -3.70
C GLN A 30 15.15 3.83 -4.92
N ARG A 31 15.63 3.39 -6.09
CA ARG A 31 14.80 3.25 -7.31
C ARG A 31 13.74 2.18 -7.16
N THR A 32 14.09 1.01 -6.61
CA THR A 32 13.13 -0.08 -6.36
C THR A 32 12.01 0.38 -5.42
N ARG A 33 12.36 1.10 -4.34
CA ARG A 33 11.38 1.69 -3.42
C ARG A 33 10.46 2.70 -4.12
N MET A 34 11.03 3.62 -4.89
CA MET A 34 10.26 4.62 -5.64
C MET A 34 9.29 3.96 -6.63
N SER A 35 9.67 2.83 -7.22
CA SER A 35 8.79 2.04 -8.08
C SER A 35 7.64 1.40 -7.27
N ALA A 36 7.93 0.83 -6.11
CA ALA A 36 6.92 0.26 -5.22
C ALA A 36 5.90 1.31 -4.72
N ASP A 37 6.36 2.52 -4.38
CA ASP A 37 5.47 3.63 -3.98
C ASP A 37 4.52 4.04 -5.13
N ARG A 38 5.00 4.06 -6.38
CA ARG A 38 4.14 4.31 -7.55
C ARG A 38 3.08 3.21 -7.74
N THR A 39 3.47 1.95 -7.60
CA THR A 39 2.52 0.82 -7.70
C THR A 39 1.44 0.95 -6.64
N LEU A 40 1.81 1.28 -5.41
CA LEU A 40 0.87 1.46 -4.32
C LEU A 40 -0.10 2.61 -4.60
N MET A 41 0.39 3.74 -5.11
CA MET A 41 -0.46 4.86 -5.51
C MET A 41 -1.47 4.47 -6.61
N SER A 42 -1.07 3.61 -7.54
CA SER A 42 -1.97 3.04 -8.56
C SER A 42 -3.04 2.14 -7.93
N VAL A 43 -2.66 1.24 -7.03
CA VAL A 43 -3.57 0.33 -6.33
C VAL A 43 -4.60 1.10 -5.49
N ILE A 44 -4.18 2.17 -4.80
CA ILE A 44 -5.09 3.06 -4.08
C ILE A 44 -6.16 3.61 -5.04
N ARG A 45 -5.75 4.13 -6.20
CA ARG A 45 -6.67 4.70 -7.17
C ARG A 45 -7.68 3.67 -7.69
N THR A 46 -7.22 2.48 -8.05
CA THR A 46 -8.11 1.40 -8.51
C THR A 46 -9.13 1.03 -7.43
N SER A 47 -8.67 0.92 -6.19
CA SER A 47 -9.53 0.60 -5.05
C SER A 47 -10.54 1.72 -4.78
N LEU A 48 -10.14 3.00 -4.86
CA LEU A 48 -11.04 4.15 -4.70
C LEU A 48 -12.18 4.11 -5.72
N SER A 49 -11.85 3.88 -6.99
CA SER A 49 -12.85 3.82 -8.05
C SER A 49 -13.86 2.71 -7.83
N LEU A 50 -13.41 1.52 -7.40
CA LEU A 50 -14.29 0.39 -7.09
C LEU A 50 -15.22 0.69 -5.91
N ILE A 51 -14.70 1.31 -4.84
CA ILE A 51 -15.49 1.69 -3.67
C ILE A 51 -16.53 2.74 -4.05
N SER A 52 -16.12 3.84 -4.69
CA SER A 52 -17.02 4.94 -5.06
C SER A 52 -18.08 4.49 -6.05
N PHE A 53 -17.71 3.70 -7.06
CA PHE A 53 -18.65 3.18 -8.04
C PHE A 53 -19.62 2.17 -7.43
N GLY A 54 -19.13 1.25 -6.60
CA GLY A 54 -19.96 0.27 -5.88
C GLY A 54 -20.98 0.95 -4.96
N PHE A 55 -20.55 1.98 -4.23
CA PHE A 55 -21.41 2.81 -3.39
C PHE A 55 -22.47 3.57 -4.17
N THR A 56 -22.08 4.23 -5.26
CA THR A 56 -23.00 4.99 -6.10
C THR A 56 -24.06 4.09 -6.72
N ILE A 57 -23.67 2.93 -7.25
CA ILE A 57 -24.59 1.97 -7.86
C ILE A 57 -25.54 1.38 -6.83
N PHE A 58 -25.05 1.01 -5.65
CA PHE A 58 -25.91 0.54 -4.55
C PHE A 58 -27.00 1.58 -4.20
N GLN A 59 -26.59 2.84 -4.01
CA GLN A 59 -27.51 3.94 -3.69
C GLN A 59 -28.52 4.20 -4.80
N LEU A 60 -28.08 4.18 -6.07
CA LEU A 60 -28.95 4.34 -7.22
C LEU A 60 -30.06 3.29 -7.23
N PHE A 61 -29.71 2.01 -7.09
CA PHE A 61 -30.69 0.92 -7.07
C PHE A 61 -31.56 0.93 -5.81
N LEU A 62 -31.02 1.35 -4.66
CA LEU A 62 -31.81 1.55 -3.45
C LEU A 62 -32.91 2.61 -3.68
N LYS A 63 -32.55 3.77 -4.24
CA LYS A 63 -33.48 4.87 -4.52
C LYS A 63 -34.51 4.51 -5.60
N LEU A 64 -34.11 3.80 -6.65
CA LEU A 64 -35.03 3.35 -7.71
C LEU A 64 -36.07 2.34 -7.18
N ALA A 65 -35.65 1.43 -6.31
CA ALA A 65 -36.56 0.50 -5.65
C ALA A 65 -37.51 1.23 -4.67
N GLN A 66 -37.04 2.24 -3.94
CA GLN A 66 -37.90 3.08 -3.09
C GLN A 66 -38.94 3.87 -3.90
N ALA A 67 -38.57 4.32 -5.10
CA ALA A 67 -39.46 5.02 -6.02
C ALA A 67 -40.49 4.10 -6.70
N LYS A 68 -40.53 2.79 -6.39
CA LYS A 68 -41.35 1.77 -7.05
C LYS A 68 -41.20 1.75 -8.58
N VAL A 69 -40.05 2.21 -9.10
CA VAL A 69 -39.76 2.21 -10.55
C VAL A 69 -39.30 0.82 -11.02
N LEU A 70 -38.76 -0.01 -10.13
CA LEU A 70 -38.44 -1.41 -10.40
C LEU A 70 -39.24 -2.34 -9.48
N GLU A 71 -40.10 -3.16 -10.09
CA GLU A 71 -40.67 -4.35 -9.46
C GLU A 71 -39.67 -5.53 -9.66
N GLU A 72 -39.39 -6.24 -8.56
CA GLU A 72 -38.75 -7.58 -8.50
C GLU A 72 -37.25 -7.75 -8.80
N GLY A 73 -36.56 -6.85 -9.53
CA GLY A 73 -35.13 -7.02 -9.89
C GLY A 73 -34.06 -6.44 -8.95
N GLY A 74 -34.44 -5.62 -7.96
CA GLY A 74 -33.50 -4.76 -7.21
C GLY A 74 -32.48 -5.46 -6.31
N GLY A 75 -32.73 -6.71 -5.91
CA GLY A 75 -31.87 -7.45 -4.97
C GLY A 75 -30.49 -7.81 -5.55
N VAL A 76 -30.45 -8.26 -6.80
CA VAL A 76 -29.20 -8.68 -7.47
C VAL A 76 -28.27 -7.49 -7.67
N ALA A 77 -28.82 -6.34 -8.06
CA ALA A 77 -28.04 -5.13 -8.32
C ALA A 77 -27.44 -4.51 -7.05
N ARG A 78 -28.16 -4.59 -5.90
CA ARG A 78 -27.61 -4.19 -4.60
C ARG A 78 -26.45 -5.11 -4.18
N GLY A 79 -26.59 -6.42 -4.37
CA GLY A 79 -25.51 -7.39 -4.12
C GLY A 79 -24.26 -7.11 -4.94
N PHE A 80 -24.42 -6.63 -6.18
CA PHE A 80 -23.30 -6.22 -7.03
C PHE A 80 -22.56 -5.00 -6.47
N GLY A 81 -23.27 -3.96 -6.02
CA GLY A 81 -22.67 -2.79 -5.39
C GLY A 81 -21.86 -3.15 -4.13
N VAL A 82 -22.44 -3.97 -3.25
CA VAL A 82 -21.76 -4.46 -2.04
C VAL A 82 -20.50 -5.26 -2.40
N SER A 83 -20.59 -6.15 -3.38
CA SER A 83 -19.45 -6.97 -3.83
C SER A 83 -18.31 -6.11 -4.37
N LEU A 84 -18.63 -5.02 -5.08
CA LEU A 84 -17.63 -4.13 -5.64
C LEU A 84 -16.90 -3.30 -4.57
N VAL A 85 -17.63 -2.84 -3.55
CA VAL A 85 -17.03 -2.16 -2.39
C VAL A 85 -16.16 -3.12 -1.59
N LEU A 86 -16.65 -4.33 -1.32
CA LEU A 86 -15.87 -5.38 -0.65
C LEU A 86 -14.58 -5.69 -1.41
N LEU A 87 -14.65 -5.82 -2.73
CA LEU A 87 -13.48 -6.05 -3.58
C LEU A 87 -12.48 -4.89 -3.48
N GLY A 88 -12.95 -3.64 -3.54
CA GLY A 88 -12.11 -2.46 -3.38
C GLY A 88 -11.42 -2.40 -2.01
N ILE A 89 -12.13 -2.74 -0.94
CA ILE A 89 -11.58 -2.81 0.42
C ILE A 89 -10.55 -3.93 0.54
N ALA A 90 -10.85 -5.14 0.03
CA ALA A 90 -9.92 -6.26 0.05
C ALA A 90 -8.63 -5.93 -0.71
N MET A 91 -8.74 -5.25 -1.86
CA MET A 91 -7.60 -4.79 -2.64
C MET A 91 -6.77 -3.74 -1.88
N LEU A 92 -7.41 -2.80 -1.18
CA LEU A 92 -6.75 -1.84 -0.28
C LEU A 92 -6.00 -2.52 0.86
N VAL A 93 -6.65 -3.45 1.57
CA VAL A 93 -6.04 -4.20 2.68
C VAL A 93 -4.82 -4.99 2.20
N CYS A 94 -4.92 -5.64 1.03
CA CYS A 94 -3.81 -6.34 0.41
C CYS A 94 -2.66 -5.37 0.06
N GLY A 95 -2.96 -4.22 -0.54
CA GLY A 95 -1.98 -3.19 -0.86
C GLY A 95 -1.26 -2.64 0.38
N ILE A 96 -2.01 -2.38 1.47
CA ILE A 96 -1.45 -1.97 2.76
C ILE A 96 -0.56 -3.08 3.33
N GLY A 97 -1.02 -4.34 3.29
CA GLY A 97 -0.27 -5.51 3.76
C GLY A 97 1.06 -5.67 3.04
N PHE A 98 1.07 -5.62 1.71
CA PHE A 98 2.30 -5.65 0.91
C PHE A 98 3.24 -4.51 1.25
N HIS A 99 2.72 -3.28 1.43
CA HIS A 99 3.56 -2.14 1.78
C HIS A 99 4.16 -2.26 3.18
N VAL A 100 3.39 -2.71 4.16
CA VAL A 100 3.87 -2.94 5.53
C VAL A 100 4.87 -4.09 5.57
N ALA A 101 4.62 -5.18 4.85
CA ALA A 101 5.53 -6.32 4.73
C ALA A 101 6.86 -5.90 4.09
N PHE A 102 6.82 -5.11 3.01
CA PHE A 102 7.98 -4.53 2.37
C PHE A 102 8.78 -3.63 3.32
N MET A 103 8.09 -2.78 4.09
CA MET A 103 8.71 -1.90 5.09
C MET A 103 9.30 -2.67 6.29
N ARG A 104 8.72 -3.83 6.64
CA ARG A 104 9.23 -4.73 7.68
C ARG A 104 10.42 -5.55 7.19
N GLY A 105 10.38 -6.03 5.95
CA GLY A 105 11.51 -6.71 5.30
C GLY A 105 12.74 -5.80 5.26
N LEU A 106 12.57 -4.55 4.83
CA LEU A 106 13.64 -3.55 4.87
C LEU A 106 14.16 -3.29 6.29
N ARG A 107 13.30 -3.31 7.32
CA ARG A 107 13.75 -3.14 8.71
C ARG A 107 14.53 -4.33 9.24
N LYS A 108 14.20 -5.55 8.80
CA LYS A 108 14.90 -6.78 9.21
C LYS A 108 16.30 -6.84 8.57
N GLU A 109 16.37 -6.62 7.25
CA GLU A 109 17.62 -6.59 6.50
C GLU A 109 18.54 -5.43 6.96
N ARG A 110 17.94 -4.30 7.38
CA ARG A 110 18.66 -3.20 8.04
C ARG A 110 19.18 -3.54 9.42
N ARG A 111 18.50 -4.38 10.19
CA ARG A 111 18.98 -4.84 11.52
C ARG A 111 20.15 -5.81 11.37
N GLU A 112 20.10 -6.67 10.37
CA GLU A 112 21.19 -7.60 10.04
C GLU A 112 22.42 -6.81 9.55
N MET A 113 22.27 -5.85 8.64
CA MET A 113 23.39 -5.00 8.19
C MET A 113 23.92 -4.00 9.24
N ALA A 114 23.09 -3.56 10.19
CA ALA A 114 23.52 -2.73 11.32
C ALA A 114 24.29 -3.55 12.37
N ALA A 115 23.93 -4.82 12.55
CA ALA A 115 24.68 -5.74 13.40
C ALA A 115 26.08 -6.06 12.83
N GLU A 116 26.21 -6.02 11.49
CA GLU A 116 27.48 -6.24 10.78
C GLU A 116 28.33 -4.96 10.59
N GLY A 117 27.90 -3.80 11.11
CA GLY A 117 28.71 -2.58 11.14
C GLY A 117 28.89 -1.86 9.80
N LEU A 118 28.12 -2.20 8.77
CA LEU A 118 28.35 -1.76 7.39
C LEU A 118 27.70 -0.41 7.01
N ILE A 119 26.84 0.21 7.84
CA ILE A 119 26.09 1.42 7.42
C ILE A 119 25.79 2.41 8.56
N HIS A 120 26.16 3.69 8.38
CA HIS A 120 25.74 4.80 9.23
C HIS A 120 24.24 5.07 9.07
N ALA A 121 23.50 4.95 10.18
CA ALA A 121 22.06 5.14 10.26
C ALA A 121 21.65 6.60 10.09
N GLN A 122 21.64 7.12 8.86
CA GLN A 122 20.93 8.35 8.52
C GLN A 122 19.84 8.09 7.50
N SER A 123 18.66 7.80 8.02
CA SER A 123 17.40 8.19 7.37
C SER A 123 16.29 7.96 8.37
N ALA A 124 15.79 9.06 8.94
CA ALA A 124 14.44 9.10 9.47
C ALA A 124 13.54 8.53 8.37
N PHE A 125 12.81 7.45 8.64
CA PHE A 125 11.79 6.94 7.73
C PHE A 125 10.56 7.83 7.92
N PRO A 126 10.29 8.84 7.07
CA PRO A 126 9.03 9.54 7.17
C PRO A 126 7.92 8.52 6.90
N VAL A 127 6.87 8.59 7.72
CA VAL A 127 5.64 7.82 7.51
C VAL A 127 5.16 8.18 6.11
N SER A 128 5.12 7.22 5.19
CA SER A 128 4.76 7.53 3.80
C SER A 128 3.33 8.05 3.77
N LEU A 129 3.13 9.23 3.16
CA LEU A 129 1.82 9.86 2.99
C LEU A 129 0.82 8.89 2.35
N THR A 130 1.30 7.99 1.49
CA THR A 130 0.49 6.94 0.86
C THR A 130 -0.16 5.98 1.86
N LEU A 131 0.51 5.64 2.97
CA LEU A 131 -0.06 4.78 4.01
C LEU A 131 -1.15 5.51 4.80
N ILE A 132 -0.97 6.80 5.07
CA ILE A 132 -1.99 7.64 5.73
C ILE A 132 -3.24 7.70 4.84
N VAL A 133 -3.08 7.98 3.55
CA VAL A 133 -4.19 8.03 2.58
C VAL A 133 -4.88 6.68 2.46
N ALA A 134 -4.12 5.58 2.39
CA ALA A 134 -4.70 4.24 2.32
C ALA A 134 -5.52 3.90 3.57
N LEU A 135 -5.05 4.25 4.77
CA LEU A 135 -5.80 4.06 6.01
C LEU A 135 -7.07 4.92 6.06
N ALA A 136 -6.99 6.19 5.67
CA ALA A 136 -8.15 7.08 5.59
C ALA A 136 -9.20 6.52 4.62
N MET A 137 -8.78 6.05 3.45
CA MET A 137 -9.68 5.40 2.50
C MET A 137 -10.25 4.08 3.00
N LEU A 138 -9.48 3.29 3.74
CA LEU A 138 -9.97 2.06 4.36
C LEU A 138 -11.09 2.37 5.36
N LEU A 139 -10.92 3.41 6.18
CA LEU A 139 -11.97 3.86 7.11
C LEU A 139 -13.23 4.30 6.35
N ILE A 140 -13.08 5.05 5.26
CA ILE A 140 -14.22 5.45 4.40
C ILE A 140 -14.91 4.22 3.80
N GLY A 141 -14.15 3.23 3.32
CA GLY A 141 -14.69 1.99 2.79
C GLY A 141 -15.47 1.18 3.84
N LEU A 142 -14.93 1.05 5.05
CA LEU A 142 -15.64 0.41 6.17
C LEU A 142 -16.94 1.15 6.50
N PHE A 143 -16.90 2.48 6.52
CA PHE A 143 -18.10 3.28 6.74
C PHE A 143 -19.14 3.07 5.65
N ALA A 144 -18.73 3.04 4.37
CA ALA A 144 -19.62 2.77 3.25
C ALA A 144 -20.26 1.38 3.33
N ILE A 145 -19.52 0.34 3.72
CA ILE A 145 -20.08 -0.99 3.97
C ILE A 145 -21.06 -0.98 5.15
N GLY A 146 -20.73 -0.27 6.24
CA GLY A 146 -21.62 -0.13 7.39
C GLY A 146 -22.96 0.49 6.99
N ASP A 147 -22.93 1.57 6.21
CA ASP A 147 -24.11 2.23 5.64
C ASP A 147 -24.93 1.26 4.78
N MET A 148 -24.28 0.52 3.87
CA MET A 148 -24.95 -0.45 2.99
C MET A 148 -25.62 -1.62 3.72
N VAL A 149 -24.96 -2.17 4.74
CA VAL A 149 -25.40 -3.40 5.42
C VAL A 149 -26.44 -3.09 6.48
N ILE A 150 -26.23 -2.04 7.26
CA ILE A 150 -27.09 -1.74 8.42
C ILE A 150 -28.31 -0.91 7.98
N GLY A 151 -28.27 -0.26 6.82
CA GLY A 151 -29.41 0.49 6.29
C GLY A 151 -29.82 1.69 7.14
N PHE A 152 -28.96 2.13 8.08
CA PHE A 152 -29.07 3.46 8.68
C PHE A 152 -28.70 4.44 7.58
N GLY A 153 -29.69 5.05 6.92
CA GLY A 153 -29.46 6.35 6.30
C GLY A 153 -29.51 7.40 7.41
N PRO A 154 -28.39 8.00 7.87
CA PRO A 154 -28.40 9.07 8.87
C PRO A 154 -28.54 10.46 8.22
N VAL A 155 -28.99 10.51 6.97
CA VAL A 155 -29.31 11.76 6.25
C VAL A 155 -30.62 11.55 5.47
N ALA A 156 -31.69 11.36 6.23
CA ALA A 156 -33.06 11.60 5.80
C ALA A 156 -33.61 12.75 6.63
#